data_AF-A0AA36NNC2-F1
#
_entry.id   AF-A0AA36NNC2-F1
#
_cell.length_a   1.000
_cell.length_b   1.000
_cell.length_c   1.000
_cell.angle_alpha   90.00
_cell.angle_beta   90.00
_cell.angle_gamma   90.00
#
_symmetry.space_group_name_H-M   'P 1'
#
loop_
_entity.id
_entity.type
_entity.pdbx_description
1 polymer ?
#
loop_
_entity_poly.entity_id
_entity_poly.type
_entity_poly.pdbx_seq_one_letter_code
_entity_poly.pdbx_strand_id
1 'polypeptide(L)'
;MEVDQEYPGTSVERLRNIQARVKSLTPLDLSKDWEEVRRKILWAGGLKDLPSTRPGQGYTGHSFNDDNHCDLTPMLGEVAHNLHGGEIRGIAMGNRLGPGIEIASLPELGVGGSWSTCTNGCHFDPPQDVAHVQFRWRIPQPRDTHW
;
A
#
# COMPACT_ATOMS: atom_id res chain seq x y z
N MET A 1 -0.10 20.17 -2.36
CA MET A 1 -0.12 18.73 -2.01
C MET A 1 0.89 18.53 -0.90
N GLU A 2 0.49 17.95 0.21
CA GLU A 2 1.40 17.66 1.32
C GLU A 2 2.22 16.42 0.97
N VAL A 3 3.55 16.51 1.13
CA VAL A 3 4.51 15.48 0.71
C VAL A 3 5.58 15.34 1.78
N ASP A 4 5.93 14.10 2.12
CA ASP A 4 7.08 13.77 2.97
C ASP A 4 8.37 13.98 2.17
N GLN A 5 9.27 14.85 2.64
CA GLN A 5 10.47 15.22 1.88
C GLN A 5 11.48 14.07 1.75
N GLU A 6 11.54 13.17 2.73
CA GLU A 6 12.43 12.02 2.70
C GLU A 6 11.86 10.90 1.81
N TYR A 7 10.53 10.74 1.86
CA TYR A 7 9.76 9.73 1.15
C TYR A 7 8.67 10.39 0.28
N PRO A 8 9.07 11.05 -0.82
CA PRO A 8 8.18 11.90 -1.62
C PRO A 8 7.13 11.12 -2.40
N GLY A 9 7.15 9.79 -2.36
CA GLY A 9 6.11 8.97 -2.97
C GLY A 9 4.89 8.78 -2.10
N THR A 10 4.94 9.15 -0.81
CA THR A 10 3.80 9.07 0.09
C THR A 10 2.65 9.99 -0.32
N SER A 11 1.46 9.42 -0.56
CA SER A 11 0.23 10.21 -0.66
C SER A 11 -0.28 10.50 0.76
N VAL A 12 0.11 11.65 1.32
CA VAL A 12 -0.18 12.01 2.73
C VAL A 12 -1.68 12.15 3.00
N GLU A 13 -2.42 12.75 2.07
CA GLU A 13 -3.89 12.84 2.14
C GLU A 13 -4.52 11.44 2.23
N ARG A 14 -4.10 10.54 1.34
CA ARG A 14 -4.60 9.16 1.29
C ARG A 14 -4.25 8.39 2.55
N LEU A 15 -3.03 8.54 3.05
CA LEU A 15 -2.61 7.96 4.32
C LEU A 15 -3.48 8.41 5.49
N ARG A 16 -3.81 9.71 5.60
CA ARG A 16 -4.68 10.24 6.66
C ARG A 16 -6.09 9.68 6.57
N ASN A 17 -6.65 9.60 5.37
CA ASN A 17 -7.98 9.04 5.17
C ASN A 17 -8.02 7.53 5.47
N ILE A 18 -6.97 6.79 5.12
CA ILE A 18 -6.77 5.39 5.52
C ILE A 18 -6.72 5.28 7.04
N GLN A 19 -5.90 6.08 7.72
CA GLN A 19 -5.83 6.08 9.19
C GLN A 19 -7.19 6.39 9.84
N ALA A 20 -7.98 7.29 9.26
CA ALA A 20 -9.33 7.57 9.72
C ALA A 20 -10.25 6.33 9.58
N ARG A 21 -10.21 5.62 8.43
CA ARG A 21 -10.96 4.37 8.25
C ARG A 21 -10.50 3.28 9.20
N VAL A 22 -9.19 3.07 9.37
CA VAL A 22 -8.64 2.09 10.30
C VAL A 22 -9.11 2.37 11.73
N LYS A 23 -9.09 3.63 12.18
CA LYS A 23 -9.60 4.04 13.50
C LYS A 23 -11.11 3.84 13.66
N SER A 24 -11.86 3.77 12.56
CA SER A 24 -13.31 3.52 12.59
C SER A 24 -13.66 2.04 12.72
N LEU A 25 -12.71 1.13 12.52
CA LEU A 25 -12.94 -0.32 12.67
C LEU A 25 -13.13 -0.67 14.14
N THR A 26 -14.14 -1.49 14.42
CA THR A 26 -14.45 -1.97 15.77
C THR A 26 -13.89 -3.38 15.99
N PRO A 27 -13.77 -3.84 17.25
CA PRO A 27 -13.45 -5.25 17.52
C PRO A 27 -14.39 -6.22 16.82
N LEU A 28 -15.67 -5.87 16.63
CA LEU A 28 -16.64 -6.70 15.91
C LEU A 28 -16.34 -6.79 14.41
N ASP A 29 -15.81 -5.73 13.79
CA ASP A 29 -15.35 -5.79 12.40
C ASP A 29 -14.14 -6.73 12.22
N LEU A 30 -13.32 -6.87 13.27
CA LEU A 30 -12.05 -7.60 13.27
C LEU A 30 -12.12 -9.01 13.88
N SER A 31 -13.30 -9.43 14.36
CA SER A 31 -13.51 -10.74 15.00
C SER A 31 -14.39 -11.69 14.18
N LYS A 32 -14.54 -11.44 12.88
CA LYS A 32 -15.31 -12.28 11.95
C LYS A 32 -14.40 -13.35 11.33
N ASP A 33 -14.99 -14.17 10.45
CA ASP A 33 -14.21 -15.02 9.56
C ASP A 33 -13.16 -14.21 8.79
N TRP A 34 -12.01 -14.81 8.56
CA TRP A 34 -10.84 -14.11 8.03
C TRP A 34 -11.13 -13.36 6.73
N GLU A 35 -11.90 -13.94 5.80
CA GLU A 35 -12.25 -13.26 4.55
C GLU A 35 -13.10 -12.00 4.74
N GLU A 36 -13.95 -11.96 5.78
CA GLU A 36 -14.69 -10.74 6.14
C GLU A 36 -13.75 -9.68 6.73
N VAL A 37 -12.83 -10.10 7.60
CA VAL A 37 -11.83 -9.21 8.21
C VAL A 37 -10.90 -8.65 7.13
N ARG A 38 -10.39 -9.48 6.22
CA ARG A 38 -9.54 -9.09 5.10
C ARG A 38 -10.25 -8.07 4.20
N ARG A 39 -11.53 -8.27 3.86
CA ARG A 39 -12.34 -7.29 3.11
C ARG A 39 -12.42 -5.95 3.83
N LYS A 40 -12.57 -5.94 5.16
CA LYS A 40 -12.57 -4.72 5.97
C LYS A 40 -11.22 -4.01 5.96
N ILE A 41 -10.11 -4.76 6.06
CA ILE A 41 -8.76 -4.21 5.98
C ILE A 41 -8.51 -3.61 4.59
N LEU A 42 -8.88 -4.30 3.51
CA LEU A 42 -8.78 -3.78 2.13
C LEU A 42 -9.57 -2.48 1.96
N TRP A 43 -10.82 -2.46 2.39
CA TRP A 43 -11.65 -1.25 2.35
C TRP A 43 -11.02 -0.10 3.13
N ALA A 44 -10.53 -0.36 4.34
CA ALA A 44 -9.88 0.64 5.16
C ALA A 44 -8.63 1.21 4.47
N GLY A 45 -7.89 0.36 3.77
CA GLY A 45 -6.72 0.73 2.99
C GLY A 45 -6.98 1.32 1.61
N GLY A 46 -8.24 1.45 1.19
CA GLY A 46 -8.56 2.00 -0.13
C GLY A 46 -8.32 1.03 -1.27
N LEU A 47 -8.52 -0.27 -1.04
CA LEU A 47 -8.41 -1.33 -2.03
C LEU A 47 -9.77 -1.99 -2.26
N LYS A 48 -10.05 -2.33 -3.52
CA LYS A 48 -11.15 -3.20 -3.93
C LYS A 48 -10.81 -4.65 -3.60
N ASP A 49 -11.83 -5.43 -3.27
CA ASP A 49 -11.70 -6.88 -3.16
C ASP A 49 -11.85 -7.52 -4.55
N LEU A 50 -10.73 -7.94 -5.12
CA LEU A 50 -10.60 -8.52 -6.47
C LEU A 50 -9.89 -9.87 -6.37
N PRO A 51 -10.49 -10.89 -5.72
CA PRO A 51 -9.83 -12.16 -5.42
C PRO A 51 -9.76 -13.12 -6.62
N SER A 52 -10.31 -12.74 -7.77
CA SER A 52 -10.37 -13.61 -8.96
C SER A 52 -9.84 -12.93 -10.23
N THR A 53 -9.27 -11.74 -10.12
CA THR A 53 -8.60 -11.09 -11.25
C THR A 53 -7.22 -11.71 -11.49
N ARG A 54 -6.69 -11.54 -12.71
CA ARG A 54 -5.38 -12.08 -13.06
C ARG A 54 -4.27 -11.25 -12.42
N PRO A 55 -3.11 -11.84 -12.09
CA PRO A 55 -1.92 -11.08 -11.72
C PRO A 55 -1.63 -9.97 -12.73
N GLY A 56 -1.31 -8.77 -12.24
CA GLY A 56 -1.13 -7.56 -13.05
C GLY A 56 -2.43 -6.83 -13.44
N GLN A 57 -3.61 -7.37 -13.12
CA GLN A 57 -4.92 -6.74 -13.36
C GLN A 57 -5.64 -6.37 -12.04
N GLY A 58 -4.86 -5.96 -11.03
CA GLY A 58 -5.37 -5.55 -9.73
C GLY A 58 -5.81 -6.72 -8.85
N TYR A 59 -5.15 -7.88 -8.95
CA TYR A 59 -5.40 -9.02 -8.07
C TYR A 59 -5.05 -8.68 -6.63
N THR A 60 -6.06 -8.61 -5.75
CA THR A 60 -5.91 -8.35 -4.30
C THR A 60 -6.21 -9.59 -3.46
N GLY A 61 -6.35 -10.77 -4.09
CA GLY A 61 -6.59 -12.03 -3.39
C GLY A 61 -5.42 -12.46 -2.49
N HIS A 62 -4.19 -12.05 -2.80
CA HIS A 62 -3.01 -12.31 -1.96
C HIS A 62 -2.81 -11.31 -0.81
N SER A 63 -3.48 -10.17 -0.85
CA SER A 63 -3.28 -9.09 0.11
C SER A 63 -3.62 -9.58 1.51
N PHE A 64 -2.66 -9.50 2.43
CA PHE A 64 -2.76 -9.96 3.82
C PHE A 64 -2.99 -11.48 3.99
N ASN A 65 -2.94 -12.26 2.90
CA ASN A 65 -3.18 -13.71 2.92
C ASN A 65 -1.89 -14.55 2.97
N ASP A 66 -0.73 -13.90 2.97
CA ASP A 66 0.57 -14.52 3.15
C ASP A 66 1.45 -13.68 4.09
N ASP A 67 2.66 -14.15 4.36
CA ASP A 67 3.61 -13.51 5.26
C ASP A 67 4.33 -12.28 4.66
N ASN A 68 4.18 -12.05 3.35
CA ASN A 68 4.96 -11.06 2.62
C ASN A 68 4.13 -9.86 2.17
N HIS A 69 2.87 -10.00 1.73
CA HIS A 69 2.03 -8.91 1.23
C HIS A 69 1.24 -8.24 2.34
N CYS A 70 1.96 -7.74 3.35
CA CYS A 70 1.41 -7.24 4.60
C CYS A 70 1.45 -5.71 4.74
N ASP A 71 2.19 -5.00 3.89
CA ASP A 71 2.31 -3.54 3.97
C ASP A 71 1.23 -2.84 3.15
N LEU A 72 0.45 -1.98 3.79
CA LEU A 72 -0.54 -1.16 3.11
C LEU A 72 0.06 0.20 2.72
N THR A 73 0.41 0.35 1.45
CA THR A 73 1.21 1.46 0.91
C THR A 73 0.35 2.42 0.07
N PRO A 74 -0.11 3.56 0.62
CA PRO A 74 -0.70 4.65 -0.17
C PRO A 74 0.37 5.54 -0.83
N MET A 75 0.44 5.49 -2.15
CA MET A 75 1.41 6.26 -2.94
C MET A 75 0.75 7.29 -3.86
N LEU A 76 1.52 8.31 -4.27
CA LEU A 76 1.13 9.23 -5.34
C LEU A 76 0.97 8.50 -6.68
N GLY A 77 0.09 9.02 -7.55
CA GLY A 77 -0.25 8.36 -8.82
C GLY A 77 0.94 8.21 -9.77
N GLU A 78 1.78 9.24 -9.86
CA GLU A 78 3.02 9.19 -10.67
C GLU A 78 3.98 8.11 -10.19
N VAL A 79 3.99 7.84 -8.89
CA VAL A 79 4.88 6.88 -8.22
C VAL A 79 4.34 5.45 -8.32
N ALA A 80 3.02 5.25 -8.47
CA ALA A 80 2.44 3.93 -8.64
C ALA A 80 3.00 3.17 -9.86
N HIS A 81 3.47 3.89 -10.88
CA HIS A 81 4.08 3.33 -12.09
C HIS A 81 5.59 3.13 -12.00
N ASN A 82 6.22 3.46 -10.86
CA ASN A 82 7.65 3.25 -10.67
C ASN A 82 8.01 1.77 -10.85
N LEU A 83 9.20 1.55 -11.40
CA LEU A 83 9.81 0.24 -11.53
C LEU A 83 11.08 0.21 -10.67
N HIS A 84 11.47 -0.98 -10.21
CA HIS A 84 12.77 -1.19 -9.58
C HIS A 84 13.71 -1.96 -10.54
N GLY A 85 15.00 -1.64 -10.49
CA GLY A 85 16.09 -2.23 -11.26
C GLY A 85 16.71 -3.50 -10.66
N GLY A 86 16.04 -4.13 -9.70
CA GLY A 86 16.50 -5.36 -9.03
C GLY A 86 17.13 -5.15 -7.65
N GLU A 87 16.99 -3.95 -7.10
CA GLU A 87 17.45 -3.56 -5.75
C GLU A 87 16.73 -4.36 -4.66
N ILE A 88 15.47 -4.72 -4.90
CA ILE A 88 14.62 -5.46 -3.97
C ILE A 88 14.79 -6.96 -4.20
N ARG A 89 15.44 -7.64 -3.25
CA ARG A 89 15.71 -9.08 -3.35
C ARG A 89 14.40 -9.89 -3.37
N GLY A 90 14.33 -10.84 -4.30
CA GLY A 90 13.18 -11.73 -4.44
C GLY A 90 11.99 -11.14 -5.21
N ILE A 91 12.11 -9.91 -5.73
CA ILE A 91 11.09 -9.31 -6.60
C ILE A 91 11.62 -9.24 -8.03
N ALA A 92 10.76 -9.56 -9.00
CA ALA A 92 11.11 -9.55 -10.41
C ALA A 92 11.47 -8.13 -10.90
N MET A 93 12.63 -7.99 -11.53
CA MET A 93 13.08 -6.72 -12.12
C MET A 93 12.02 -6.15 -13.08
N GLY A 94 11.71 -4.86 -12.95
CA GLY A 94 10.73 -4.21 -13.82
C GLY A 94 9.27 -4.56 -13.53
N ASN A 95 8.93 -5.00 -12.31
CA ASN A 95 7.56 -5.32 -11.91
C ASN A 95 6.60 -4.12 -12.12
N ARG A 96 5.68 -4.26 -13.08
CA ARG A 96 4.75 -3.20 -13.50
C ARG A 96 3.47 -3.24 -12.67
N LEU A 97 3.51 -2.64 -11.49
CA LEU A 97 2.38 -2.63 -10.56
C LEU A 97 1.33 -1.55 -10.88
N GLY A 98 1.73 -0.43 -11.51
CA GLY A 98 0.90 0.75 -11.73
C GLY A 98 -0.53 0.49 -12.24
N PRO A 99 -0.73 -0.22 -13.37
CA PRO A 99 -2.06 -0.52 -13.87
C PRO A 99 -2.92 -1.33 -12.88
N GLY A 100 -2.29 -2.28 -12.17
CA GLY A 100 -2.98 -3.07 -11.14
C GLY A 100 -3.38 -2.22 -9.93
N ILE A 101 -2.50 -1.30 -9.51
CA ILE A 101 -2.76 -0.34 -8.43
C ILE A 101 -3.93 0.56 -8.78
N GLU A 102 -3.97 1.12 -10.00
CA GLU A 102 -5.07 1.98 -10.46
C GLU A 102 -6.41 1.23 -10.48
N ILE A 103 -6.42 0.01 -11.02
CA ILE A 103 -7.62 -0.83 -11.08
C ILE A 103 -8.14 -1.15 -9.68
N ALA A 104 -7.24 -1.54 -8.76
CA ALA A 104 -7.61 -1.98 -7.43
C ALA A 104 -7.90 -0.83 -6.45
N SER A 105 -7.42 0.39 -6.72
CA SER A 105 -7.58 1.51 -5.80
C SER A 105 -9.02 2.04 -5.76
N LEU A 106 -9.48 2.35 -4.56
CA LEU A 106 -10.71 3.09 -4.31
C LEU A 106 -10.42 4.61 -4.42
N PRO A 107 -11.12 5.36 -5.30
CA PRO A 107 -10.80 6.77 -5.56
C PRO A 107 -11.14 7.70 -4.39
N GLU A 108 -12.07 7.32 -3.52
CA GLU A 108 -12.59 8.23 -2.48
C GLU A 108 -11.63 8.49 -1.30
N LEU A 109 -10.45 7.87 -1.29
CA LEU A 109 -9.42 8.15 -0.27
C LEU A 109 -8.44 9.25 -0.68
N GLY A 110 -8.61 9.86 -1.85
CA GLY A 110 -7.74 10.93 -2.34
C GLY A 110 -6.78 10.47 -3.43
N VAL A 111 -5.94 11.39 -3.90
CA VAL A 111 -5.10 11.18 -5.09
C VAL A 111 -4.11 10.02 -4.95
N GLY A 112 -3.80 9.39 -6.08
CA GLY A 112 -2.86 8.27 -6.16
C GLY A 112 -3.51 6.90 -5.99
N GLY A 113 -2.78 5.97 -5.40
CA GLY A 113 -3.19 4.57 -5.28
C GLY A 113 -2.81 3.94 -3.95
N SER A 114 -3.39 2.78 -3.67
CA SER A 114 -3.02 1.92 -2.55
C SER A 114 -2.58 0.56 -3.08
N TRP A 115 -1.65 -0.09 -2.39
CA TRP A 115 -1.28 -1.47 -2.68
C TRP A 115 -0.84 -2.23 -1.43
N SER A 116 -1.05 -3.55 -1.40
CA SER A 116 -0.44 -4.45 -0.42
C SER A 116 0.96 -4.85 -0.90
N THR A 117 1.99 -4.14 -0.46
CA THR A 117 3.36 -4.35 -0.93
C THR A 117 4.07 -5.45 -0.15
N CYS A 118 5.10 -6.02 -0.76
CA CYS A 118 5.96 -7.03 -0.16
C CYS A 118 6.80 -6.43 0.97
N THR A 119 6.85 -7.07 2.14
CA THR A 119 7.63 -6.69 3.32
C THR A 119 9.07 -7.22 3.29
N ASN A 120 9.44 -8.03 2.27
CA ASN A 120 10.79 -8.54 2.11
C ASN A 120 11.85 -7.42 2.17
N GLY A 121 12.66 -7.41 3.22
CA GLY A 121 13.71 -6.41 3.44
C GLY A 121 13.30 -5.24 4.35
N CYS A 122 12.09 -5.25 4.92
CA CYS A 122 11.64 -4.20 5.85
C CYS A 122 12.42 -4.16 7.18
N HIS A 123 13.10 -5.25 7.53
CA HIS A 123 13.88 -5.38 8.77
C HIS A 123 15.31 -4.81 8.69
N PHE A 124 15.74 -4.33 7.51
CA PHE A 124 17.03 -3.67 7.35
C PHE A 124 16.98 -2.19 7.77
N ASP A 125 18.14 -1.59 8.00
CA ASP A 125 18.30 -0.15 8.28
C ASP A 125 19.26 0.48 7.24
N PRO A 126 18.78 1.31 6.30
CA PRO A 126 17.37 1.63 6.05
C PRO A 126 16.59 0.44 5.44
N PRO A 127 15.24 0.43 5.55
CA PRO A 127 14.40 -0.61 4.95
C PRO A 127 14.60 -0.75 3.44
N GLN A 128 14.55 -1.98 2.94
CA GLN A 128 14.79 -2.32 1.53
C GLN A 128 13.60 -3.01 0.85
N ASP A 129 12.42 -2.88 1.44
CA ASP A 129 11.19 -3.45 0.90
C ASP A 129 10.63 -2.65 -0.29
N VAL A 130 9.54 -3.15 -0.87
CA VAL A 130 8.91 -2.53 -2.04
C VAL A 130 8.36 -1.13 -1.72
N ALA A 131 7.81 -0.93 -0.53
CA ALA A 131 7.23 0.34 -0.14
C ALA A 131 8.30 1.45 -0.10
N HIS A 132 9.42 1.18 0.56
CA HIS A 132 10.49 2.15 0.75
C HIS A 132 11.33 2.35 -0.52
N VAL A 133 11.66 1.29 -1.25
CA VAL A 133 12.56 1.37 -2.40
C VAL A 133 11.84 1.77 -3.68
N GLN A 134 10.80 1.04 -4.08
CA GLN A 134 10.11 1.27 -5.35
C GLN A 134 9.20 2.50 -5.27
N PHE A 135 8.47 2.63 -4.17
CA PHE A 135 7.46 3.67 -4.01
C PHE A 135 7.91 4.85 -3.15
N ARG A 136 9.12 4.83 -2.59
CA ARG A 136 9.62 5.90 -1.71
C ARG A 136 8.55 6.33 -0.73
N TRP A 137 7.94 5.34 -0.08
CA TRP A 137 6.83 5.50 0.86
C TRP A 137 7.27 5.15 2.28
N ARG A 138 6.70 5.87 3.25
CA ARG A 138 6.66 5.48 4.67
C ARG A 138 5.46 6.13 5.36
N ILE A 139 5.25 5.77 6.62
CA ILE A 139 4.46 6.58 7.56
C ILE A 139 5.33 7.74 8.04
N PRO A 140 4.98 9.01 7.75
CA PRO A 140 5.75 10.16 8.21
C PRO A 140 5.76 10.23 9.74
N GLN A 141 6.90 10.57 10.34
CA GLN A 141 6.95 10.87 11.77
C GLN A 141 6.41 12.28 12.03
N PRO A 142 5.94 12.58 13.24
CA PRO A 142 5.44 13.92 13.60
C PRO A 142 6.45 15.05 13.36
N ARG A 143 7.75 14.74 13.26
CA ARG A 143 8.82 15.71 12.99
C ARG A 143 9.00 15.99 11.50
N ASP A 144 8.48 15.14 10.63
CA ASP A 144 8.69 15.19 9.18
C ASP A 144 7.62 16.03 8.48
N THR A 145 6.49 16.28 9.16
CA THR A 145 5.45 17.21 8.74
C THR A 145 5.71 18.58 9.35
N HIS A 146 6.68 19.30 8.81
CA HIS A 146 6.93 20.69 9.21
C HIS A 146 5.94 21.63 8.53
N TRP A 147 4.69 21.73 9.00
CA TRP A 147 3.79 22.88 8.74
C TRP A 147 2.78 23.05 9.88
#